data_AF-A0A1X2A0A0-F1
#
_entry.id   AF-A0A1X2A0A0-F1
#
_cell.length_a   1.000
_cell.length_b   1.000
_cell.length_c   1.000
_cell.angle_alpha   90.00
_cell.angle_beta   90.00
_cell.angle_gamma   90.00
#
_symmetry.space_group_name_H-M   'P 1'
#
loop_
_entity.id
_entity.type
_entity.pdbx_description
1 polymer ?
#
loop_
_entity_poly.entity_id
_entity_poly.type
_entity_poly.pdbx_seq_one_letter_code
_entity_poly.pdbx_strand_id
1 'polypeptide(L)'
;MQLFVVGPPRSGITIVTQFLNHHEDIKIFDEIDLIQVGRYGDSVIGTLQAFLLERDVYEAYQRRARETSDPAVALGAVMSKLAWPRTIWGEKNPRYATQLDALRRIFPKAVVVFVLRDPREVVNSCLAHRDSPLRAPTDFWIKDTVAEALTLVDSCLQPLRAGGADLVVVRYEAFAAQPKATLDAALGRWGLTFSDGALPLAHPAPETVGEHQFFRDGAPLPWKAGNLSPLHQARPTRGRVDADDPAWSQVDALAREFGYD
;
A
#
# COMPACT_ATOMS: atom_id res chain seq x y z
N MET A 1 6.32 -3.17 -16.72
CA MET A 1 4.88 -3.13 -16.30
C MET A 1 4.77 -2.28 -15.05
N GLN A 2 3.66 -1.55 -14.83
CA GLN A 2 3.40 -0.93 -13.53
C GLN A 2 2.50 -1.79 -12.64
N LEU A 3 2.83 -1.90 -11.36
CA LEU A 3 2.03 -2.63 -10.35
C LEU A 3 1.87 -1.78 -9.09
N PHE A 4 0.63 -1.54 -8.66
CA PHE A 4 0.33 -0.76 -7.46
C PHE A 4 -0.35 -1.64 -6.42
N VAL A 5 0.02 -1.45 -5.15
CA VAL A 5 -0.59 -2.14 -4.01
C VAL A 5 -1.41 -1.14 -3.21
N VAL A 6 -2.71 -1.38 -3.15
CA VAL A 6 -3.69 -0.47 -2.54
C VAL A 6 -4.61 -1.24 -1.60
N GLY A 7 -5.39 -0.53 -0.81
CA GLY A 7 -6.35 -1.07 0.13
C GLY A 7 -6.45 -0.19 1.36
N PRO A 8 -7.39 -0.47 2.29
CA PRO A 8 -7.43 0.23 3.57
C PRO A 8 -6.05 0.18 4.24
N PRO A 9 -5.59 1.25 4.93
CA PRO A 9 -4.41 1.11 5.77
C PRO A 9 -4.67 0.02 6.83
N ARG A 10 -3.61 -0.58 7.38
CA ARG A 10 -3.70 -1.68 8.37
C ARG A 10 -4.27 -3.02 7.87
N SER A 11 -4.62 -3.12 6.59
CA SER A 11 -5.05 -4.37 5.92
C SER A 11 -3.93 -5.36 5.58
N GLY A 12 -2.67 -5.02 5.85
CA GLY A 12 -1.52 -5.88 5.49
C GLY A 12 -0.88 -5.58 4.13
N ILE A 13 -1.28 -4.49 3.45
CA ILE A 13 -0.63 -4.03 2.21
C ILE A 13 0.90 -4.00 2.27
N THR A 14 1.49 -3.63 3.41
CA THR A 14 2.95 -3.57 3.56
C THR A 14 3.62 -4.95 3.46
N ILE A 15 3.09 -5.97 4.15
CA ILE A 15 3.71 -7.30 4.13
C ILE A 15 3.48 -7.99 2.79
N VAL A 16 2.33 -7.75 2.15
CA VAL A 16 2.09 -8.17 0.75
C VAL A 16 3.14 -7.53 -0.18
N THR A 17 3.39 -6.23 -0.06
CA THR A 17 4.43 -5.53 -0.82
C THR A 17 5.83 -6.08 -0.56
N GLN A 18 6.17 -6.42 0.68
CA GLN A 18 7.45 -7.02 1.02
C GLN A 18 7.63 -8.40 0.37
N PHE A 19 6.57 -9.21 0.27
CA PHE A 19 6.61 -10.48 -0.47
C PHE A 19 6.73 -10.27 -1.99
N LEU A 20 6.02 -9.28 -2.54
CA LEU A 20 6.15 -8.91 -3.95
C LEU A 20 7.59 -8.49 -4.28
N ASN A 21 8.25 -7.72 -3.41
CA ASN A 21 9.63 -7.26 -3.59
C ASN A 21 10.70 -8.35 -3.47
N HIS A 22 10.34 -9.57 -3.03
CA HIS A 22 11.23 -10.73 -3.12
C HIS A 22 11.27 -11.35 -4.52
N HIS A 23 10.32 -11.01 -5.40
CA HIS A 23 10.33 -11.47 -6.78
C HIS A 23 11.43 -10.76 -7.59
N GLU A 24 12.15 -11.49 -8.42
CA GLU A 24 13.35 -10.99 -9.13
C GLU A 24 13.06 -9.80 -10.07
N ASP A 25 11.87 -9.78 -10.68
CA ASP A 25 11.40 -8.73 -11.58
C ASP A 25 10.67 -7.55 -10.93
N ILE A 26 10.37 -7.57 -9.63
CA ILE A 26 9.44 -6.61 -9.01
C ILE A 26 10.17 -5.63 -8.08
N LYS A 27 9.87 -4.33 -8.24
CA LYS A 27 10.29 -3.25 -7.34
C LYS A 27 9.14 -2.30 -7.01
N ILE A 28 8.52 -2.49 -5.85
CA ILE A 28 7.47 -1.63 -5.32
C ILE A 28 8.04 -0.70 -4.24
N PHE A 29 7.85 0.60 -4.45
CA PHE A 29 8.26 1.67 -3.53
C PHE A 29 7.18 1.93 -2.46
N ASP A 30 7.56 2.55 -1.34
CA ASP A 30 6.69 2.88 -0.21
C ASP A 30 6.26 4.36 -0.28
N GLU A 31 4.98 4.64 -0.57
CA GLU A 31 4.36 5.96 -0.35
C GLU A 31 5.18 7.17 -0.87
N ILE A 32 5.69 7.09 -2.11
CA ILE A 32 6.47 8.17 -2.76
C ILE A 32 5.59 9.12 -3.60
N ASP A 33 4.27 8.97 -3.51
CA ASP A 33 3.24 9.82 -4.11
C ASP A 33 3.30 9.94 -5.66
N LEU A 34 3.59 8.84 -6.35
CA LEU A 34 3.63 8.77 -7.83
C LEU A 34 2.43 9.41 -8.54
N ILE A 35 1.21 9.35 -8.01
CA ILE A 35 0.00 9.93 -8.67
C ILE A 35 -0.09 11.46 -8.57
N GLN A 36 0.87 12.11 -7.91
CA GLN A 36 0.96 13.57 -7.87
C GLN A 36 1.60 14.15 -9.14
N VAL A 37 2.17 13.30 -10.00
CA VAL A 37 2.77 13.71 -11.26
C VAL A 37 1.78 14.46 -12.15
N GLY A 38 2.25 15.52 -12.79
CA GLY A 38 1.44 16.36 -13.69
C GLY A 38 0.46 17.31 -12.99
N ARG A 39 0.29 17.24 -11.66
CA ARG A 39 -0.59 18.18 -10.93
C ARG A 39 -0.06 19.63 -10.95
N TYR A 40 1.24 19.81 -11.13
CA TYR A 40 1.92 21.11 -11.16
C TYR A 40 2.70 21.30 -12.48
N GLY A 41 2.11 20.85 -13.60
CA GLY A 41 2.75 20.92 -14.91
C GLY A 41 3.96 19.99 -15.02
N ASP A 42 5.12 20.54 -15.40
CA ASP A 42 6.39 19.80 -15.55
C ASP A 42 7.12 19.53 -14.23
N SER A 43 6.63 20.09 -13.13
CA SER A 43 7.23 20.00 -11.80
C SER A 43 6.48 19.02 -10.90
N VAL A 44 7.19 18.47 -9.91
CA VAL A 44 6.61 17.69 -8.81
C VAL A 44 7.01 18.32 -7.49
N ILE A 45 6.18 18.13 -6.47
CA ILE A 45 6.40 18.67 -5.11
C ILE A 45 6.28 17.56 -4.06
N GLY A 46 6.66 17.87 -2.82
CA GLY A 46 6.48 16.97 -1.69
C GLY A 46 7.32 15.69 -1.80
N THR A 47 6.75 14.55 -1.41
CA THR A 47 7.43 13.27 -1.33
C THR A 47 8.06 12.84 -2.66
N LEU A 48 7.32 12.98 -3.77
CA LEU A 48 7.84 12.60 -5.09
C LEU A 48 9.04 13.45 -5.49
N GLN A 49 9.02 14.76 -5.20
CA GLN A 49 10.15 15.64 -5.47
C GLN A 49 11.39 15.24 -4.67
N ALA A 50 11.22 15.04 -3.35
CA ALA A 50 12.30 14.62 -2.48
C ALA A 50 12.91 13.30 -2.96
N PHE A 51 12.06 12.32 -3.31
CA PHE A 51 12.50 11.01 -3.81
C PHE A 51 13.37 11.13 -5.07
N LEU A 52 12.97 11.96 -6.02
CA LEU A 52 13.71 12.18 -7.27
C LEU A 52 15.00 12.98 -7.08
N LEU A 53 15.01 13.94 -6.15
CA LEU A 53 16.20 14.73 -5.80
C LEU A 53 17.26 13.88 -5.12
N GLU A 54 16.89 13.07 -4.13
CA GLU A 54 17.83 12.18 -3.43
C GLU A 54 18.49 11.13 -4.35
N ARG A 55 17.87 10.85 -5.49
CA ARG A 55 18.37 9.89 -6.49
C ARG A 55 19.04 10.56 -7.69
N ASP A 56 19.19 11.88 -7.66
CA ASP A 56 19.81 12.67 -8.73
C ASP A 56 19.15 12.45 -10.11
N VAL A 57 17.82 12.32 -10.12
CA VAL A 57 17.03 12.11 -11.35
C VAL A 57 15.99 13.20 -11.60
N TYR A 58 15.86 14.16 -10.69
CA TYR A 58 14.87 15.24 -10.81
C TYR A 58 15.05 16.07 -12.09
N GLU A 59 16.28 16.49 -12.41
CA GLU A 59 16.56 17.25 -13.64
C GLU A 59 16.29 16.42 -14.90
N ALA A 60 16.63 15.13 -14.87
CA ALA A 60 16.35 14.22 -15.97
C ALA A 60 14.84 14.04 -16.21
N TYR A 61 14.07 13.93 -15.11
CA TYR A 61 12.61 13.95 -15.15
C TYR A 61 12.09 15.26 -15.76
N GLN A 62 12.49 16.42 -15.23
CA GLN A 62 11.98 17.73 -15.70
C GLN A 62 12.27 17.96 -17.19
N ARG A 63 13.51 17.68 -17.62
CA ARG A 63 13.89 17.78 -19.03
C ARG A 63 12.98 16.92 -19.89
N ARG A 64 12.78 15.65 -19.52
CA ARG A 64 11.95 14.73 -20.30
C ARG A 64 10.47 15.11 -20.25
N ALA A 65 9.97 15.63 -19.14
CA ALA A 65 8.60 16.14 -19.02
C ALA A 65 8.34 17.29 -19.99
N ARG A 66 9.31 18.21 -20.15
CA ARG A 66 9.25 19.28 -21.16
C ARG A 66 9.33 18.75 -22.59
N GLU A 67 10.27 17.86 -22.87
CA GLU A 67 10.45 17.26 -24.21
C GLU A 67 9.21 16.49 -24.68
N THR A 68 8.58 15.74 -23.78
CA THR A 68 7.40 14.91 -24.10
C THR A 68 6.09 15.66 -23.97
N SER A 69 6.07 16.80 -23.25
CA SER A 69 4.84 17.44 -22.78
C SER A 69 3.90 16.50 -22.01
N ASP A 70 4.46 15.42 -21.45
CA ASP A 70 3.73 14.39 -20.70
C ASP A 70 4.55 13.97 -19.45
N PRO A 71 4.28 14.60 -18.30
CA PRO A 71 4.93 14.27 -17.03
C PRO A 71 4.82 12.79 -16.63
N ALA A 72 3.72 12.12 -16.96
CA ALA A 72 3.53 10.71 -16.60
C ALA A 72 4.45 9.80 -17.43
N VAL A 73 4.62 10.09 -18.73
CA VAL A 73 5.59 9.40 -19.60
C VAL A 73 7.02 9.65 -19.14
N ALA A 74 7.35 10.89 -18.78
CA ALA A 74 8.67 11.24 -18.25
C ALA A 74 8.99 10.50 -16.94
N LEU A 75 8.05 10.51 -16.00
CA LEU A 75 8.18 9.78 -14.75
C LEU A 75 8.31 8.27 -14.99
N GLY A 76 7.50 7.72 -15.90
CA GLY A 76 7.57 6.30 -16.25
C GLY A 76 8.95 5.88 -16.76
N ALA A 77 9.61 6.72 -17.57
CA ALA A 77 10.96 6.46 -18.05
C ALA A 77 12.00 6.52 -16.92
N VAL A 78 11.92 7.51 -16.03
CA VAL A 78 12.84 7.64 -14.89
C VAL A 78 12.67 6.50 -13.89
N MET A 79 11.44 6.16 -13.52
CA MET A 79 11.16 5.07 -12.58
C MET A 79 11.58 3.71 -13.16
N SER A 80 11.38 3.48 -14.47
CA SER A 80 11.85 2.25 -15.13
C SER A 80 13.37 2.12 -15.08
N LYS A 81 14.10 3.25 -15.23
CA LYS A 81 15.56 3.26 -15.09
C LYS A 81 16.00 3.00 -13.65
N LEU A 82 15.30 3.57 -12.67
CA LEU A 82 15.59 3.35 -11.25
C LEU A 82 15.31 1.91 -10.80
N ALA A 83 14.28 1.26 -11.36
CA ALA A 83 13.92 -0.10 -11.01
C ALA A 83 14.86 -1.16 -11.62
N TRP A 84 15.57 -0.83 -12.71
CA TRP A 84 16.46 -1.76 -13.41
C TRP A 84 17.42 -2.49 -12.45
N PRO A 85 17.61 -3.83 -12.55
CA PRO A 85 17.13 -4.72 -13.62
C PRO A 85 15.68 -5.20 -13.52
N ARG A 86 14.90 -4.73 -12.52
CA ARG A 86 13.50 -5.15 -12.36
C ARG A 86 12.66 -4.53 -13.47
N THR A 87 11.84 -5.36 -14.12
CA THR A 87 11.00 -4.95 -15.26
C THR A 87 9.61 -4.48 -14.82
N ILE A 88 9.27 -4.69 -13.54
CA ILE A 88 8.00 -4.34 -12.92
C ILE A 88 8.27 -3.39 -11.76
N TRP A 89 7.60 -2.25 -11.76
CA TRP A 89 7.72 -1.29 -10.67
C TRP A 89 6.39 -0.64 -10.33
N GLY A 90 6.33 0.02 -9.18
CA GLY A 90 5.19 0.84 -8.81
C GLY A 90 5.23 1.19 -7.34
N GLU A 91 4.07 1.39 -6.73
CA GLU A 91 4.02 1.91 -5.37
C GLU A 91 2.94 1.21 -4.56
N LYS A 92 3.27 0.97 -3.28
CA LYS A 92 2.29 0.71 -2.23
C LYS A 92 1.88 2.03 -1.60
N ASN A 93 0.59 2.39 -1.69
CA ASN A 93 0.07 3.57 -1.00
C ASN A 93 -1.41 3.39 -0.63
N PRO A 94 -1.74 3.36 0.68
CA PRO A 94 -3.12 3.19 1.13
C PRO A 94 -4.05 4.32 0.65
N ARG A 95 -3.53 5.54 0.44
CA ARG A 95 -4.34 6.68 -0.03
C ARG A 95 -4.92 6.45 -1.42
N TYR A 96 -4.30 5.59 -2.22
CA TYR A 96 -4.75 5.34 -3.59
C TYR A 96 -6.03 4.54 -3.67
N ALA A 97 -6.45 3.86 -2.60
CA ALA A 97 -7.74 3.18 -2.55
C ALA A 97 -8.90 4.16 -2.83
N THR A 98 -8.83 5.40 -2.37
CA THR A 98 -9.85 6.43 -2.64
C THR A 98 -9.55 7.30 -3.86
N GLN A 99 -8.47 7.01 -4.60
CA GLN A 99 -7.97 7.81 -5.71
C GLN A 99 -7.70 6.96 -6.98
N LEU A 100 -8.37 5.83 -7.13
CA LEU A 100 -8.13 4.91 -8.24
C LEU A 100 -8.36 5.53 -9.62
N ASP A 101 -9.28 6.48 -9.76
CA ASP A 101 -9.49 7.16 -11.04
C ASP A 101 -8.29 8.01 -11.43
N ALA A 102 -7.65 8.68 -10.47
CA ALA A 102 -6.42 9.41 -10.71
C ALA A 102 -5.28 8.45 -11.08
N LEU A 103 -5.16 7.33 -10.37
CA LEU A 103 -4.18 6.29 -10.66
C LEU A 103 -4.36 5.74 -12.08
N ARG A 104 -5.59 5.39 -12.48
CA ARG A 104 -5.90 4.87 -13.82
C ARG A 104 -5.68 5.90 -14.92
N ARG A 105 -5.94 7.18 -14.68
CA ARG A 105 -5.64 8.24 -15.66
C ARG A 105 -4.14 8.36 -15.92
N ILE A 106 -3.32 8.29 -14.86
CA ILE A 106 -1.86 8.45 -14.96
C ILE A 106 -1.19 7.16 -15.45
N PHE A 107 -1.67 6.00 -14.97
CA PHE A 107 -1.12 4.68 -15.27
C PHE A 107 -2.21 3.75 -15.81
N PRO A 108 -2.71 3.97 -17.04
CA PRO A 108 -3.89 3.26 -17.57
C PRO A 108 -3.66 1.76 -17.80
N LYS A 109 -2.41 1.31 -17.83
CA LYS A 109 -2.03 -0.10 -18.01
C LYS A 109 -1.54 -0.75 -16.71
N ALA A 110 -1.66 -0.06 -15.59
CA ALA A 110 -1.19 -0.56 -14.31
C ALA A 110 -2.04 -1.75 -13.83
N VAL A 111 -1.36 -2.72 -13.22
CA VAL A 111 -2.01 -3.75 -12.41
C VAL A 111 -2.23 -3.17 -11.03
N VAL A 112 -3.47 -3.22 -10.52
CA VAL A 112 -3.79 -2.75 -9.17
C VAL A 112 -4.14 -3.94 -8.30
N VAL A 113 -3.26 -4.26 -7.36
CA VAL A 113 -3.48 -5.26 -6.31
C VAL A 113 -4.17 -4.58 -5.14
N PHE A 114 -5.44 -4.89 -4.93
CA PHE A 114 -6.23 -4.42 -3.80
C PHE A 114 -6.19 -5.46 -2.68
N VAL A 115 -5.55 -5.12 -1.55
CA VAL A 115 -5.50 -5.99 -0.38
C VAL A 115 -6.74 -5.76 0.48
N LEU A 116 -7.58 -6.78 0.57
CA LEU A 116 -8.77 -6.83 1.40
C LEU A 116 -8.45 -7.61 2.67
N ARG A 117 -8.86 -7.09 3.82
CA ARG A 117 -8.75 -7.76 5.13
C ARG A 117 -10.05 -7.56 5.88
N ASP A 118 -10.34 -8.44 6.84
CA ASP A 118 -11.51 -8.30 7.71
C ASP A 118 -11.62 -6.87 8.27
N PRO A 119 -12.70 -6.11 7.94
CA PRO A 119 -12.89 -4.76 8.43
C PRO A 119 -12.80 -4.64 9.95
N ARG A 120 -13.19 -5.68 10.70
CA ARG A 120 -13.10 -5.73 12.17
C ARG A 120 -11.65 -5.63 12.63
N GLU A 121 -10.76 -6.39 11.99
CA GLU A 121 -9.32 -6.38 12.27
C GLU A 121 -8.64 -5.07 11.87
N VAL A 122 -9.09 -4.48 10.75
CA VAL A 122 -8.56 -3.22 10.24
C VAL A 122 -8.94 -2.08 11.19
N VAL A 123 -10.23 -1.95 11.53
CA VAL A 123 -10.72 -0.95 12.48
C VAL A 123 -10.02 -1.08 13.83
N ASN A 124 -9.92 -2.30 14.36
CA ASN A 124 -9.22 -2.54 15.63
C ASN A 124 -7.75 -2.09 15.56
N SER A 125 -7.07 -2.34 14.45
CA SER A 125 -5.69 -1.89 14.25
C SER A 125 -5.53 -0.38 14.08
N CYS A 126 -6.54 0.34 13.59
CA CYS A 126 -6.51 1.80 13.50
C CYS A 126 -6.54 2.46 14.88
N LEU A 127 -7.15 1.81 15.87
CA LEU A 127 -7.30 2.32 17.24
C LEU A 127 -6.12 1.97 18.15
N ALA A 128 -5.43 0.87 17.86
CA ALA A 128 -4.43 0.25 18.75
C ALA A 128 -3.26 1.16 19.21
N HIS A 129 -2.99 2.25 18.50
CA HIS A 129 -1.88 3.17 18.80
C HIS A 129 -2.32 4.64 18.93
N ARG A 130 -3.60 4.91 19.18
CA ARG A 130 -4.14 6.28 19.26
C ARG A 130 -3.45 7.14 20.32
N ASP A 131 -3.09 6.53 21.45
CA ASP A 131 -2.47 7.16 22.60
C ASP A 131 -0.93 7.12 22.55
N SER A 132 -0.34 6.71 21.42
CA SER A 132 1.12 6.63 21.30
C SER A 132 1.73 8.04 21.27
N PRO A 133 2.74 8.34 22.11
CA PRO A 133 3.45 9.63 22.06
C PRO A 133 4.27 9.78 20.77
N LEU A 134 4.49 8.69 20.04
CA LEU A 134 5.18 8.69 18.75
C LEU A 134 4.25 9.06 17.61
N ARG A 135 2.92 9.06 17.78
CA ARG A 135 1.95 9.37 16.71
C ARG A 135 2.14 10.82 16.22
N ALA A 136 2.26 10.98 14.91
CA ALA A 136 2.29 12.28 14.24
C ALA A 136 0.99 12.53 13.44
N PRO A 137 0.67 13.79 13.10
CA PRO A 137 -0.49 14.09 12.25
C PRO A 137 -0.46 13.40 10.88
N THR A 138 0.72 13.04 10.38
CA THR A 138 0.92 12.32 9.12
C THR A 138 0.55 10.84 9.21
N ASP A 139 0.44 10.26 10.42
CA ASP A 139 0.01 8.88 10.68
C ASP A 139 -1.53 8.76 10.58
N PHE A 140 -2.08 9.20 9.45
CA PHE A 140 -3.52 9.41 9.21
C PHE A 140 -4.41 8.17 9.43
N TRP A 141 -3.80 6.97 9.41
CA TRP A 141 -4.45 5.69 9.65
C TRP A 141 -4.69 5.38 11.14
N ILE A 142 -4.07 6.12 12.05
CA ILE A 142 -4.35 6.00 13.48
C ILE A 142 -5.53 6.91 13.81
N LYS A 143 -6.59 6.34 14.38
CA LYS A 143 -7.86 7.01 14.68
C LYS A 143 -8.18 6.94 16.16
N ASP A 144 -8.97 7.90 16.62
CA ASP A 144 -9.28 8.04 18.04
C ASP A 144 -10.54 7.25 18.40
N THR A 145 -11.50 7.18 17.47
CA THR A 145 -12.80 6.51 17.69
C THR A 145 -13.11 5.41 16.67
N VAL A 146 -13.95 4.46 17.06
CA VAL A 146 -14.44 3.38 16.18
C VAL A 146 -15.14 3.96 14.94
N ALA A 147 -15.92 5.04 15.10
CA ALA A 147 -16.62 5.71 14.00
C ALA A 147 -15.67 6.34 12.97
N GLU A 148 -14.57 6.98 13.40
CA GLU A 148 -13.56 7.53 12.50
C GLU A 148 -12.80 6.43 11.76
N ALA A 149 -12.45 5.35 12.47
CA ALA A 149 -11.81 4.18 11.88
C ALA A 149 -12.72 3.50 10.85
N LEU A 150 -14.00 3.30 11.18
CA LEU A 150 -15.00 2.79 10.27
C LEU A 150 -15.13 3.66 9.03
N THR A 151 -15.25 4.99 9.19
CA THR A 151 -15.35 5.94 8.07
C THR A 151 -14.16 5.82 7.12
N LEU A 152 -12.94 5.72 7.67
CA LEU A 152 -11.74 5.52 6.86
C LEU A 152 -11.81 4.20 6.08
N VAL A 153 -12.08 3.10 6.78
CA VAL A 153 -12.10 1.76 6.17
C VAL A 153 -13.19 1.64 5.11
N ASP A 154 -14.40 2.10 5.42
CA ASP A 154 -15.53 2.11 4.49
C ASP A 154 -15.18 2.88 3.21
N SER A 155 -14.60 4.08 3.34
CA SER A 155 -14.20 4.90 2.20
C SER A 155 -13.19 4.20 1.30
N CYS A 156 -12.23 3.48 1.88
CA CYS A 156 -11.24 2.71 1.14
C CYS A 156 -11.85 1.49 0.41
N LEU A 157 -12.98 0.96 0.88
CA LEU A 157 -13.67 -0.21 0.31
C LEU A 157 -14.70 0.15 -0.77
N GLN A 158 -15.09 1.43 -0.88
CA GLN A 158 -16.00 1.91 -1.93
C GLN A 158 -15.66 1.43 -3.35
N PRO A 159 -14.38 1.37 -3.80
CA PRO A 159 -14.08 0.88 -5.14
C PRO A 159 -14.46 -0.58 -5.41
N LEU A 160 -14.46 -1.42 -4.37
CA LEU A 160 -14.89 -2.81 -4.51
C LEU A 160 -16.41 -2.88 -4.69
N ARG A 161 -17.18 -2.00 -4.02
CA ARG A 161 -18.63 -1.87 -4.20
C ARG A 161 -19.01 -1.37 -5.57
N ALA A 162 -18.24 -0.41 -6.09
CA ALA A 162 -18.45 0.17 -7.42
C ALA A 162 -18.24 -0.84 -8.57
N GLY A 163 -17.82 -2.08 -8.27
CA GLY A 163 -17.63 -3.14 -9.25
C GLY A 163 -16.51 -2.81 -10.24
N GLY A 164 -15.51 -2.03 -9.81
CA GLY A 164 -14.44 -1.54 -10.67
C GLY A 164 -13.73 -2.71 -11.35
N ALA A 165 -14.00 -2.91 -12.64
CA ALA A 165 -13.23 -3.79 -13.49
C ALA A 165 -11.74 -3.43 -13.33
N ASP A 166 -10.88 -4.45 -13.31
CA ASP A 166 -9.42 -4.36 -13.27
C ASP A 166 -8.72 -4.31 -11.90
N LEU A 167 -9.42 -4.56 -10.78
CA LEU A 167 -8.77 -4.82 -9.49
C LEU A 167 -8.41 -6.31 -9.31
N VAL A 168 -7.17 -6.58 -8.91
CA VAL A 168 -6.74 -7.90 -8.40
C VAL A 168 -6.94 -7.91 -6.89
N VAL A 169 -7.94 -8.62 -6.40
CA VAL A 169 -8.22 -8.67 -4.96
C VAL A 169 -7.39 -9.77 -4.30
N VAL A 170 -6.58 -9.39 -3.32
CA VAL A 170 -5.83 -10.31 -2.45
C VAL A 170 -6.46 -10.25 -1.06
N ARG A 171 -7.07 -11.35 -0.60
CA ARG A 171 -7.54 -11.47 0.79
C ARG A 171 -6.34 -11.73 1.70
N TYR A 172 -6.14 -10.85 2.68
CA TYR A 172 -4.98 -10.89 3.57
C TYR A 172 -4.87 -12.22 4.32
N GLU A 173 -6.00 -12.79 4.74
CA GLU A 173 -6.05 -14.04 5.51
C GLU A 173 -5.62 -15.23 4.65
N ALA A 174 -6.06 -15.28 3.39
CA ALA A 174 -5.61 -16.28 2.43
C ALA A 174 -4.11 -16.12 2.13
N PHE A 175 -3.66 -14.88 1.92
CA PHE A 175 -2.24 -14.57 1.75
C PHE A 175 -1.42 -14.98 2.98
N ALA A 176 -1.87 -14.66 4.19
CA ALA A 176 -1.14 -14.97 5.42
C ALA A 176 -0.99 -16.49 5.62
N ALA A 177 -2.02 -17.26 5.27
CA ALA A 177 -2.00 -18.71 5.34
C ALA A 177 -1.13 -19.34 4.23
N GLN A 178 -1.26 -18.86 2.99
CA GLN A 178 -0.60 -19.44 1.82
C GLN A 178 -0.11 -18.33 0.86
N PRO A 179 1.03 -17.66 1.15
CA PRO A 179 1.46 -16.50 0.38
C PRO A 179 1.73 -16.80 -1.08
N LYS A 180 2.51 -17.86 -1.36
CA LYS A 180 2.84 -18.28 -2.73
C LYS A 180 1.57 -18.57 -3.52
N ALA A 181 0.72 -19.47 -3.02
CA ALA A 181 -0.49 -19.86 -3.73
C ALA A 181 -1.43 -18.67 -3.99
N THR A 182 -1.58 -17.77 -3.01
CA THR A 182 -2.42 -16.58 -3.16
C THR A 182 -1.85 -15.61 -4.20
N LEU A 183 -0.54 -15.36 -4.19
CA LEU A 183 0.09 -14.45 -5.16
C LEU A 183 0.15 -15.05 -6.57
N ASP A 184 0.41 -16.35 -6.71
CA ASP A 184 0.35 -17.07 -7.99
C ASP A 184 -1.06 -16.97 -8.60
N ALA A 185 -2.10 -17.21 -7.80
CA ALA A 185 -3.49 -17.08 -8.25
C ALA A 185 -3.83 -15.63 -8.65
N ALA A 186 -3.35 -14.65 -7.89
CA ALA A 186 -3.62 -13.24 -8.12
C ALA A 186 -2.90 -12.68 -9.35
N LEU A 187 -1.66 -13.10 -9.60
CA LEU A 187 -0.75 -12.45 -10.54
C LEU A 187 -0.24 -13.37 -11.67
N GLY A 188 -0.58 -14.66 -11.65
CA GLY A 188 -0.13 -15.64 -12.65
C GLY A 188 -0.55 -15.33 -14.08
N ARG A 189 -1.64 -14.59 -14.30
CA ARG A 189 -2.06 -14.14 -15.66
C ARG A 189 -1.05 -13.18 -16.32
N TRP A 190 -0.12 -12.61 -15.56
CA TRP A 190 1.00 -11.82 -16.06
C TRP A 190 2.32 -12.60 -16.13
N GLY A 191 2.28 -13.92 -15.97
CA GLY A 191 3.46 -14.79 -15.97
C GLY A 191 4.28 -14.73 -14.69
N LEU A 192 3.74 -14.17 -13.61
CA LEU A 192 4.44 -14.08 -12.32
C LEU A 192 4.24 -15.33 -11.50
N THR A 193 5.34 -15.85 -10.95
CA THR A 193 5.35 -17.02 -10.07
C THR A 193 6.17 -16.73 -8.83
N PHE A 194 5.66 -17.11 -7.67
CA PHE A 194 6.26 -16.79 -6.38
C PHE A 194 6.89 -18.03 -5.74
N SER A 195 7.72 -17.80 -4.73
CA SER A 195 8.32 -18.85 -3.92
C SER A 195 7.96 -18.68 -2.45
N ASP A 196 7.96 -19.78 -1.71
CA ASP A 196 7.81 -19.78 -0.25
C ASP A 196 9.10 -19.37 0.47
N GLY A 197 10.20 -19.11 -0.26
CA GLY A 197 11.49 -18.72 0.33
C GLY A 197 11.44 -17.41 1.13
N ALA A 198 10.44 -16.57 0.89
CA ALA A 198 10.22 -15.32 1.62
C ALA A 198 9.59 -15.51 3.02
N LEU A 199 8.90 -16.64 3.28
CA LEU A 199 8.18 -16.90 4.54
C LEU A 199 9.03 -16.75 5.81
N PRO A 200 10.23 -17.37 5.91
CA PRO A 200 11.03 -17.34 7.13
C PRO A 200 11.88 -16.07 7.27
N LEU A 201 11.82 -15.13 6.32
CA LEU A 201 12.74 -14.00 6.27
C LEU A 201 12.21 -12.80 7.07
N ALA A 202 13.13 -12.07 7.70
CA ALA A 202 12.84 -10.69 8.05
C ALA A 202 12.80 -9.84 6.77
N HIS A 203 11.79 -8.99 6.65
CA HIS A 203 11.60 -8.18 5.46
C HIS A 203 12.06 -6.74 5.71
N PRO A 204 12.92 -6.16 4.85
CA PRO A 204 13.25 -4.74 4.96
C PRO A 204 12.01 -3.89 4.70
N ALA A 205 12.01 -2.66 5.21
CA ALA A 205 11.04 -1.67 4.78
C ALA A 205 11.19 -1.45 3.26
N PRO A 206 10.09 -1.38 2.49
CA PRO A 206 10.17 -1.02 1.08
C PRO A 206 10.80 0.38 0.93
N GLU A 207 11.51 0.57 -0.17
CA GLU A 207 12.29 1.79 -0.40
C GLU A 207 11.39 3.02 -0.50
N THR A 208 11.82 4.13 0.12
CA THR A 208 11.07 5.39 0.22
C THR A 208 12.01 6.60 0.32
N VAL A 209 11.51 7.72 0.83
CA VAL A 209 12.25 8.96 1.10
C VAL A 209 11.82 9.57 2.44
N GLY A 210 12.76 10.22 3.13
CA GLY A 210 12.50 10.94 4.38
C GLY A 210 12.00 10.04 5.52
N GLU A 211 11.32 10.65 6.49
CA GLU A 211 10.63 9.90 7.55
C GLU A 211 9.38 9.21 7.01
N HIS A 212 9.09 8.02 7.53
CA HIS A 212 8.02 7.20 7.00
C HIS A 212 7.41 6.31 8.07
N GLN A 213 6.39 5.54 7.68
CA GLN A 213 5.61 4.72 8.62
C GLN A 213 6.42 3.67 9.39
N PHE A 214 7.65 3.34 8.96
CA PHE A 214 8.53 2.42 9.70
C PHE A 214 9.49 3.12 10.65
N PHE A 215 10.02 4.29 10.28
CA PHE A 215 11.07 4.96 11.03
C PHE A 215 10.81 6.47 11.16
N ARG A 216 11.06 6.99 12.36
CA ARG A 216 11.04 8.40 12.71
C ARG A 216 12.30 8.70 13.51
N ASP A 217 13.07 9.71 13.10
CA ASP A 217 14.39 10.02 13.66
C ASP A 217 15.33 8.80 13.74
N GLY A 218 15.25 7.91 12.74
CA GLY A 218 16.04 6.67 12.68
C GLY A 218 15.58 5.54 13.62
N ALA A 219 14.54 5.77 14.44
CA ALA A 219 14.00 4.78 15.36
C ALA A 219 12.77 4.07 14.77
N PRO A 220 12.62 2.74 14.97
CA PRO A 220 11.47 1.99 14.46
C PRO A 220 10.17 2.34 15.19
N LEU A 221 9.08 2.51 14.43
CA LEU A 221 7.76 2.83 14.96
C LEU A 221 6.98 1.55 15.38
N PRO A 222 6.27 1.58 16.52
CA PRO A 222 5.69 0.37 17.12
C PRO A 222 4.62 -0.29 16.24
N TRP A 223 3.91 0.49 15.42
CA TRP A 223 2.86 -0.01 14.52
C TRP A 223 3.37 -0.64 13.21
N LYS A 224 4.69 -0.62 12.95
CA LYS A 224 5.35 -1.30 11.81
C LYS A 224 6.47 -2.25 12.20
N ALA A 225 6.95 -2.25 13.45
CA ALA A 225 7.99 -3.17 13.90
C ALA A 225 7.70 -4.63 13.55
N GLY A 226 6.45 -5.08 13.67
CA GLY A 226 6.05 -6.44 13.31
C GLY A 226 6.14 -6.81 11.82
N ASN A 227 6.36 -5.84 10.93
CA ASN A 227 6.62 -6.09 9.49
C ASN A 227 8.11 -6.24 9.19
N LEU A 228 8.99 -6.05 10.18
CA LEU A 228 10.43 -6.31 10.09
C LEU A 228 10.79 -7.70 10.61
N SER A 229 9.79 -8.59 10.71
CA SER A 229 9.90 -9.96 11.20
C SER A 229 9.24 -10.92 10.19
N PRO A 230 9.52 -12.23 10.27
CA PRO A 230 8.87 -13.23 9.44
C PRO A 230 7.34 -13.15 9.52
N LEU A 231 6.68 -13.54 8.43
CA LEU A 231 5.22 -13.57 8.37
C LEU A 231 4.67 -14.58 9.39
N HIS A 232 3.90 -14.07 10.36
CA HIS A 232 3.19 -14.92 11.31
C HIS A 232 1.87 -15.40 10.69
N GLN A 233 1.79 -16.70 10.38
CA GLN A 233 0.62 -17.31 9.72
C GLN A 233 -0.60 -17.46 10.65
N ALA A 234 -0.39 -17.47 11.97
CA ALA A 234 -1.44 -17.50 12.97
C ALA A 234 -1.23 -16.35 13.95
N ARG A 235 -2.10 -15.33 13.90
CA ARG A 235 -2.20 -14.35 14.98
C ARG A 235 -3.44 -14.67 15.81
N PRO A 236 -3.34 -14.66 17.14
CA PRO A 236 -4.53 -14.72 17.99
C PRO A 236 -5.45 -13.54 17.65
N THR A 237 -6.75 -13.79 17.65
CA THR A 237 -7.77 -12.76 17.55
C THR A 237 -7.57 -11.77 18.68
N ARG A 238 -7.45 -10.48 18.34
CA ARG A 238 -7.30 -9.43 19.36
C ARG A 238 -8.69 -9.07 19.90
N GLY A 239 -8.77 -8.75 21.19
CA GLY A 239 -9.96 -8.11 21.75
C GLY A 239 -10.26 -6.80 21.01
N ARG A 240 -11.54 -6.45 20.88
CA ARG A 240 -11.98 -5.16 20.31
C ARG A 240 -11.53 -4.03 21.24
N VAL A 241 -10.88 -3.02 20.69
CA VAL A 241 -10.70 -1.72 21.35
C VAL A 241 -12.06 -1.04 21.44
N ASP A 242 -12.38 -0.50 22.61
CA ASP A 242 -13.69 0.08 22.95
C ASP A 242 -14.85 -0.85 22.56
N ALA A 243 -14.83 -2.08 23.09
CA ALA A 243 -15.76 -3.13 22.69
C ALA A 243 -17.24 -2.75 22.85
N ASP A 244 -17.56 -1.84 23.78
CA ASP A 244 -18.92 -1.35 24.05
C ASP A 244 -19.37 -0.21 23.11
N ASP A 245 -18.51 0.26 22.20
CA ASP A 245 -18.86 1.31 21.24
C ASP A 245 -19.92 0.79 20.24
N PRO A 246 -21.08 1.47 20.11
CA PRO A 246 -22.17 1.01 19.24
C PRO A 246 -21.81 0.96 17.76
N ALA A 247 -20.78 1.70 17.30
CA ALA A 247 -20.32 1.69 15.92
C ALA A 247 -19.79 0.31 15.49
N TRP A 248 -19.39 -0.56 16.43
CA TRP A 248 -19.01 -1.93 16.12
C TRP A 248 -20.11 -2.72 15.40
N SER A 249 -21.38 -2.42 15.65
CA SER A 249 -22.50 -3.03 14.90
C SER A 249 -22.43 -2.74 13.39
N GLN A 250 -22.00 -1.53 13.02
CA GLN A 250 -21.79 -1.12 11.62
C GLN A 250 -20.51 -1.72 11.05
N VAL A 251 -19.45 -1.83 11.85
CA VAL A 251 -18.21 -2.53 11.45
C VAL A 251 -18.50 -4.00 11.16
N ASP A 252 -19.34 -4.66 11.98
CA ASP A 252 -19.76 -6.04 11.77
C ASP A 252 -20.62 -6.19 10.51
N ALA A 253 -21.50 -5.22 10.22
CA ALA A 253 -22.25 -5.19 8.97
C ALA A 253 -21.34 -5.04 7.75
N LEU A 254 -20.35 -4.15 7.83
CA LEU A 254 -19.33 -3.97 6.80
C LEU A 254 -18.52 -5.25 6.57
N ALA A 255 -18.13 -5.96 7.63
CA ALA A 255 -17.41 -7.23 7.51
C ALA A 255 -18.23 -8.29 6.74
N ARG A 256 -19.50 -8.46 7.12
CA ARG A 256 -20.41 -9.38 6.41
C ARG A 256 -20.59 -9.03 4.95
N GLU A 257 -20.68 -7.74 4.62
CA GLU A 257 -20.78 -7.28 3.23
C GLU A 257 -19.61 -7.78 2.37
N PHE A 258 -18.40 -7.86 2.93
CA PHE A 258 -17.20 -8.35 2.25
C PHE A 258 -16.91 -9.84 2.48
N GLY A 259 -17.92 -10.60 2.92
CA GLY A 259 -17.85 -12.05 3.11
C GLY A 259 -16.96 -12.46 4.28
N TYR A 260 -16.98 -11.69 5.37
CA TYR A 260 -16.42 -12.09 6.65
C TYR A 260 -17.57 -12.37 7.64
N ASP A 261 -17.77 -13.64 7.95
CA ASP A 261 -18.73 -14.10 8.96
C ASP A 261 -18.18 -13.88 10.39
#